data_AF-A0AA39MW86-F1
#
_entry.id   AF-A0AA39MW86-F1
#
_cell.length_a   1.000
_cell.length_b   1.000
_cell.length_c   1.000
_cell.angle_alpha   90.00
_cell.angle_beta   90.00
_cell.angle_gamma   90.00
#
_symmetry.space_group_name_H-M   'P 1'
#
loop_
_entity.id
_entity.type
_entity.pdbx_description
1 polymer ?
#
loop_
_entity_poly.entity_id
_entity_poly.type
_entity_poly.pdbx_seq_one_letter_code
_entity_poly.pdbx_strand_id
1 'polypeptide(L)'
;MFLMSLLSFSVLRSLFISALCLSFSAYLYTFISYCRSMGTKTVLTVMKEECWLFVRCPQELAEETAKTRPPIPRRKVFIPPPPGYMRVLFYTHPRYATSNRDPCFEHDFQLTGSGDLNMIQVQETFGLETCSIISPSGKIVCKDVNFQLIFYHAMLNLCDSNGCLRVTEPYVSDSVRMQRNVRWAMLSLPRSIILLVCAVCGILYDLTLPIIVMSDNILKEIGPLDEMPKSIV
;
A
#
# COMPACT_ATOMS: atom_id res chain seq x y z
N MET A 1 18.64 -30.98 25.03
CA MET A 1 18.67 -29.60 24.47
C MET A 1 17.90 -29.47 23.16
N PHE A 2 18.11 -30.33 22.17
CA PHE A 2 17.42 -30.30 20.85
C PHE A 2 15.88 -30.34 20.92
N LEU A 3 15.31 -31.12 21.84
CA LEU A 3 13.85 -31.25 21.99
C LEU A 3 13.18 -29.96 22.51
N MET A 4 13.87 -29.23 23.40
CA MET A 4 13.39 -27.97 23.97
C MET A 4 13.48 -26.81 22.96
N SER A 5 14.48 -26.82 22.07
CA SER A 5 14.55 -25.83 20.98
C SER A 5 13.48 -26.09 19.91
N LEU A 6 13.18 -27.35 19.59
CA LEU A 6 12.08 -27.73 18.70
C LEU A 6 10.70 -27.31 19.24
N LEU A 7 10.47 -27.49 20.55
CA LEU A 7 9.26 -27.02 21.24
C LEU A 7 9.15 -25.48 21.23
N SER A 8 10.25 -24.76 21.49
CA SER A 8 10.21 -23.29 21.39
C SER A 8 9.93 -22.78 19.98
N PHE A 9 10.43 -23.49 18.96
CA PHE A 9 10.25 -23.12 17.56
C PHE A 9 8.84 -23.46 17.06
N SER A 10 8.26 -24.58 17.50
CA SER A 10 6.88 -24.94 17.20
C SER A 10 5.88 -24.00 17.87
N VAL A 11 6.14 -23.57 19.11
CA VAL A 11 5.33 -22.57 19.82
C VAL A 11 5.42 -21.20 19.14
N LEU A 12 6.61 -20.76 18.72
CA LEU A 12 6.78 -19.50 17.99
C LEU A 12 6.08 -19.53 16.63
N ARG A 13 6.16 -20.66 15.90
CA ARG A 13 5.42 -20.89 14.65
C ARG A 13 3.91 -20.91 14.87
N SER A 14 3.43 -21.57 15.93
CA SER A 14 2.01 -21.60 16.28
C SER A 14 1.48 -20.20 16.59
N LEU A 15 2.22 -19.41 17.38
CA LEU A 15 1.88 -18.02 17.67
C LEU A 15 1.86 -17.15 16.41
N PHE A 16 2.83 -17.35 15.50
CA PHE A 16 2.87 -16.63 14.22
C PHE A 16 1.68 -16.99 13.33
N ILE A 17 1.30 -18.28 13.27
CA ILE A 17 0.11 -18.74 12.53
C ILE A 17 -1.17 -18.20 13.17
N SER A 18 -1.27 -18.22 14.49
CA SER A 18 -2.40 -17.62 15.20
C SER A 18 -2.50 -16.11 14.95
N ALA A 19 -1.37 -15.39 14.90
CA ALA A 19 -1.34 -13.98 14.55
C ALA A 19 -1.76 -13.73 13.09
N LEU A 20 -1.33 -14.58 12.15
CA LEU A 20 -1.77 -14.54 10.76
C LEU A 20 -3.28 -14.83 10.63
N CYS A 21 -3.80 -15.85 11.32
CA CYS A 21 -5.23 -16.15 11.34
C CYS A 21 -6.04 -15.02 11.99
N LEU A 22 -5.53 -14.38 13.04
CA LEU A 22 -6.13 -13.20 13.67
C LEU A 22 -6.15 -12.01 12.70
N SER A 23 -5.07 -11.77 11.96
CA SER A 23 -5.01 -10.71 10.95
C SER A 23 -6.00 -10.96 9.79
N PHE A 24 -6.14 -12.21 9.35
CA PHE A 24 -7.06 -12.61 8.29
C PHE A 24 -8.53 -12.58 8.75
N SER A 25 -8.81 -12.95 10.00
CA SER A 25 -10.14 -12.87 10.58
C SER A 25 -10.56 -11.44 10.89
N ALA A 26 -9.64 -10.57 11.33
CA ALA A 26 -9.88 -9.13 11.41
C ALA A 26 -10.18 -8.54 10.02
N TYR A 27 -9.47 -8.98 8.98
CA TYR A 27 -9.77 -8.62 7.59
C TYR A 27 -11.19 -9.04 7.18
N LEU A 28 -11.53 -10.32 7.36
CA LEU A 28 -12.86 -10.86 7.05
C LEU A 28 -13.94 -10.13 7.83
N TYR A 29 -13.71 -9.83 9.11
CA TYR A 29 -14.65 -9.09 9.93
C TYR A 29 -14.87 -7.67 9.38
N THR A 30 -13.82 -6.97 9.00
CA THR A 30 -13.91 -5.61 8.45
C THR A 30 -14.65 -5.62 7.11
N PHE A 31 -14.35 -6.59 6.24
CA PHE A 31 -15.03 -6.77 4.96
C PHE A 31 -16.51 -7.19 5.12
N ILE A 32 -16.82 -8.10 6.04
CA ILE A 32 -18.19 -8.54 6.33
C ILE A 32 -18.99 -7.42 6.99
N SER A 33 -18.39 -6.68 7.94
CA SER A 33 -19.00 -5.50 8.55
C SER A 33 -19.33 -4.45 7.50
N TYR A 34 -18.44 -4.25 6.53
CA TYR A 34 -18.66 -3.39 5.38
C TYR A 34 -19.85 -3.87 4.52
N CYS A 35 -19.86 -5.15 4.13
CA CYS A 35 -20.98 -5.75 3.39
C CYS A 35 -22.31 -5.69 4.15
N ARG A 36 -22.29 -5.77 5.49
CA ARG A 36 -23.48 -5.66 6.35
C ARG A 36 -23.98 -4.22 6.51
N SER A 37 -23.08 -3.25 6.64
CA SER A 37 -23.45 -1.85 6.83
C SER A 37 -24.04 -1.20 5.58
N MET A 38 -23.53 -1.54 4.40
CA MET A 38 -23.98 -0.96 3.13
C MET A 38 -24.95 -1.86 2.34
N GLY A 39 -24.97 -3.16 2.62
CA GLY A 39 -25.65 -4.16 1.81
C GLY A 39 -24.81 -4.60 0.61
N THR A 40 -24.77 -5.90 0.33
CA THR A 40 -23.91 -6.50 -0.71
C THR A 40 -24.18 -5.97 -2.12
N LYS A 41 -25.43 -5.64 -2.44
CA LYS A 41 -25.81 -5.03 -3.73
C LYS A 41 -25.26 -3.62 -3.88
N THR A 42 -25.30 -2.82 -2.82
CA THR A 42 -24.77 -1.45 -2.77
C THR A 42 -23.25 -1.46 -2.87
N VAL A 43 -22.57 -2.40 -2.22
CA VAL A 43 -21.12 -2.58 -2.38
C VAL A 43 -20.76 -2.89 -3.84
N LEU A 44 -21.50 -3.77 -4.50
CA LEU A 44 -21.30 -4.10 -5.92
C LEU A 44 -21.63 -2.94 -6.87
N THR A 45 -22.57 -2.06 -6.51
CA THR A 45 -22.90 -0.84 -7.28
C THR A 45 -21.88 0.26 -7.03
N VAL A 46 -21.46 0.50 -5.79
CA VAL A 46 -20.38 1.42 -5.43
C VAL A 46 -19.05 1.00 -6.06
N MET A 47 -18.72 -0.30 -6.11
CA MET A 47 -17.54 -0.79 -6.85
C MET A 47 -17.64 -0.55 -8.36
N LYS A 48 -18.86 -0.43 -8.90
CA LYS A 48 -19.12 -0.14 -10.32
C LYS A 48 -19.18 1.35 -10.62
N GLU A 49 -19.60 2.17 -9.67
CA GLU A 49 -19.87 3.61 -9.84
C GLU A 49 -18.72 4.49 -9.32
N GLU A 50 -17.87 4.01 -8.41
CA GLU A 50 -16.87 4.86 -7.74
C GLU A 50 -15.42 4.52 -8.09
N CYS A 51 -14.76 5.47 -8.75
CA CYS A 51 -13.39 5.35 -9.26
C CYS A 51 -12.32 5.23 -8.15
N TRP A 52 -12.59 5.67 -6.92
CA TRP A 52 -11.56 5.80 -5.87
C TRP A 52 -11.05 4.48 -5.29
N LEU A 53 -11.74 3.36 -5.54
CA LEU A 53 -11.22 2.04 -5.20
C LEU A 53 -10.01 1.64 -6.07
N PHE A 54 -9.99 2.10 -7.32
CA PHE A 54 -8.96 1.73 -8.30
C PHE A 54 -7.86 2.79 -8.45
N VAL A 55 -8.15 4.03 -8.06
CA VAL A 55 -7.18 5.13 -8.01
C VAL A 55 -6.23 4.97 -6.83
N ARG A 56 -4.94 5.20 -7.05
CA ARG A 56 -3.93 5.17 -5.97
C ARG A 56 -4.20 6.32 -5.00
N CYS A 57 -4.26 6.05 -3.71
CA CYS A 57 -4.43 7.11 -2.73
C CYS A 57 -3.10 7.86 -2.48
N PRO A 58 -3.13 9.08 -1.89
CA PRO A 58 -1.92 9.84 -1.59
C PRO A 58 -0.92 9.09 -0.69
N GLN A 59 -1.41 8.19 0.16
CA GLN A 59 -0.56 7.36 1.02
C GLN A 59 0.23 6.34 0.22
N GLU A 60 -0.39 5.67 -0.75
CA GLU A 60 0.29 4.74 -1.68
C GLU A 60 1.37 5.47 -2.48
N LEU A 61 1.04 6.65 -3.01
CA LEU A 61 1.99 7.48 -3.76
C LEU A 61 3.17 7.94 -2.89
N ALA A 62 2.91 8.32 -1.65
CA ALA A 62 3.95 8.69 -0.69
C ALA A 62 4.88 7.52 -0.37
N GLU A 63 4.34 6.31 -0.18
CA GLU A 63 5.16 5.11 0.07
C GLU A 63 6.00 4.70 -1.13
N GLU A 64 5.43 4.74 -2.34
CA GLU A 64 6.14 4.45 -3.58
C GLU A 64 7.28 5.45 -3.79
N THR A 65 7.00 6.74 -3.56
CA THR A 65 8.01 7.80 -3.60
C THR A 65 9.08 7.61 -2.53
N ALA A 66 8.71 7.14 -1.33
CA ALA A 66 9.68 6.87 -0.28
C ALA A 66 10.62 5.72 -0.65
N LYS A 67 10.13 4.68 -1.34
CA LYS A 67 10.94 3.53 -1.79
C LYS A 67 11.94 3.92 -2.89
N THR A 68 11.59 4.88 -3.73
CA THR A 68 12.47 5.35 -4.84
C THR A 68 13.46 6.41 -4.40
N ARG A 69 13.32 6.98 -3.19
CA ARG A 69 14.25 7.97 -2.66
C ARG A 69 15.62 7.34 -2.37
N PRO A 70 16.72 8.00 -2.74
CA PRO A 70 18.06 7.53 -2.41
C PRO A 70 18.29 7.54 -0.87
N PRO A 71 19.06 6.57 -0.33
CA PRO A 71 19.20 6.31 1.11
C PRO A 71 19.93 7.42 1.90
N ILE A 72 20.59 8.36 1.23
CA ILE A 72 21.22 9.52 1.86
C ILE A 72 20.61 10.76 1.22
N PRO A 73 19.96 11.65 1.98
CA PRO A 73 19.49 12.92 1.46
C PRO A 73 20.71 13.78 1.14
N ARG A 74 21.22 13.68 -0.09
CA ARG A 74 22.00 14.77 -0.67
C ARG A 74 21.09 15.99 -0.59
N ARG A 75 21.60 17.09 -0.02
CA ARG A 75 20.92 18.40 0.03
C ARG A 75 20.21 18.58 -1.31
N LYS A 76 18.87 18.53 -1.32
CA LYS A 76 18.10 18.52 -2.56
C LYS A 76 18.46 19.80 -3.31
N VAL A 77 19.26 19.66 -4.36
CA VAL A 77 19.42 20.74 -5.33
C VAL A 77 18.05 20.88 -5.96
N PHE A 78 17.45 22.06 -5.82
CA PHE A 78 16.18 22.33 -6.48
C PHE A 78 16.42 22.21 -7.99
N ILE A 79 15.78 21.22 -8.61
CA ILE A 79 15.76 21.06 -10.06
C ILE A 79 14.46 21.74 -10.53
N PRO A 80 14.54 22.85 -11.28
CA PRO A 80 13.34 23.52 -11.78
C PRO A 80 12.52 22.58 -12.66
N PRO A 81 11.19 22.73 -12.69
CA PRO A 81 10.36 21.95 -13.61
C PRO A 81 10.74 22.24 -15.06
N PRO A 82 10.53 21.28 -15.97
CA PRO A 82 10.73 21.50 -17.41
C PRO A 82 9.87 22.68 -17.94
N PRO A 83 10.27 23.34 -19.03
CA PRO A 83 9.47 24.40 -19.65
C PRO A 83 8.08 23.90 -20.04
N GLY A 84 7.05 24.70 -19.74
CA GLY A 84 5.65 24.32 -19.98
C GLY A 84 5.07 23.37 -18.93
N TYR A 85 5.83 23.06 -17.87
CA TYR A 85 5.37 22.28 -16.73
C TYR A 85 5.37 23.11 -15.46
N MET A 86 4.50 22.73 -14.54
CA MET A 86 4.45 23.26 -13.19
C MET A 86 4.60 22.13 -12.18
N ARG A 87 5.52 22.31 -11.25
CA ARG A 87 5.68 21.36 -10.14
C ARG A 87 4.62 21.60 -9.08
N VAL A 88 3.89 20.54 -8.75
CA VAL A 88 2.93 20.52 -7.65
C VAL A 88 3.46 19.61 -6.54
N LEU A 89 3.51 20.14 -5.33
CA LEU A 89 4.04 19.49 -4.13
C LEU A 89 2.89 19.10 -3.21
N PHE A 90 2.77 17.82 -2.89
CA PHE A 90 1.75 17.34 -1.94
C PHE A 90 2.30 17.28 -0.52
N TYR A 91 1.55 17.86 0.42
CA TYR A 91 1.75 17.75 1.85
C TYR A 91 0.51 17.14 2.49
N THR A 92 0.69 16.19 3.41
CA THR A 92 -0.43 15.64 4.20
C THR A 92 -1.04 16.64 5.17
N HIS A 93 -0.30 17.71 5.51
CA HIS A 93 -0.81 18.77 6.37
C HIS A 93 -0.09 20.10 6.07
N PRO A 94 -0.79 21.25 6.05
CA PRO A 94 -0.18 22.58 5.89
C PRO A 94 0.98 22.91 6.83
N ARG A 95 1.00 22.34 8.05
CA ARG A 95 2.07 22.53 9.03
C ARG A 95 3.41 21.96 8.56
N TYR A 96 3.41 20.97 7.69
CA TYR A 96 4.65 20.40 7.15
C TYR A 96 5.28 21.34 6.12
N ALA A 97 4.47 22.06 5.35
CA ALA A 97 4.95 23.10 4.45
C ALA A 97 5.58 24.29 5.20
N THR A 98 4.99 24.74 6.32
CA THR A 98 5.59 25.83 7.14
C THR A 98 6.90 25.43 7.81
N SER A 99 7.05 24.16 8.16
CA SER A 99 8.23 23.65 8.87
C SER A 99 9.40 23.32 7.94
N ASN A 100 9.34 23.70 6.65
CA ASN A 100 10.31 23.33 5.61
C ASN A 100 10.60 21.82 5.57
N ARG A 101 9.58 20.98 5.87
CA ARG A 101 9.72 19.54 5.67
C ARG A 101 9.63 19.23 4.18
N ASP A 102 10.25 18.11 3.80
CA ASP A 102 10.08 17.60 2.45
C ASP A 102 8.61 17.28 2.16
N PRO A 103 8.12 17.55 0.93
CA PRO A 103 6.82 17.07 0.50
C PRO A 103 6.78 15.54 0.52
N CYS A 104 5.59 14.98 0.65
CA CYS A 104 5.40 13.53 0.61
C CYS A 104 5.74 12.98 -0.79
N PHE A 105 5.33 13.72 -1.82
CA PHE A 105 5.68 13.48 -3.21
C PHE A 105 5.49 14.76 -4.02
N GLU A 106 6.10 14.81 -5.20
CA GLU A 106 6.04 15.92 -6.14
C GLU A 106 5.82 15.38 -7.54
N HIS A 107 5.13 16.16 -8.38
CA HIS A 107 4.90 15.80 -9.77
C HIS A 107 4.83 17.05 -10.64
N ASP A 108 5.30 16.92 -11.87
CA ASP A 108 5.33 17.99 -12.86
C ASP A 108 4.12 17.84 -13.79
N PHE A 109 3.22 18.81 -13.76
CA PHE A 109 2.01 18.83 -14.57
C PHE A 109 2.19 19.74 -15.78
N GLN A 110 1.76 19.28 -16.95
CA GLN A 110 1.81 20.07 -18.16
C GLN A 110 0.78 21.21 -18.07
N LEU A 111 1.22 22.43 -18.36
CA LEU A 111 0.34 23.59 -18.46
C LEU A 111 -0.42 23.56 -19.80
N THR A 112 -1.60 24.15 -19.82
CA THR A 112 -2.36 24.34 -21.06
C THR A 112 -1.63 25.29 -22.03
N GLY A 113 -2.12 25.41 -23.27
CA GLY A 113 -1.58 26.39 -24.22
C GLY A 113 -1.67 27.85 -23.76
N SER A 114 -2.58 28.16 -22.83
CA SER A 114 -2.72 29.45 -22.15
C SER A 114 -1.82 29.60 -20.90
N GLY A 115 -1.09 28.54 -20.53
CA GLY A 115 -0.25 28.52 -19.34
C GLY A 115 -1.01 28.21 -18.04
N ASP A 116 -2.22 27.68 -18.11
CA ASP A 116 -3.07 27.38 -16.95
C ASP A 116 -2.83 25.96 -16.41
N LEU A 117 -3.08 25.73 -15.12
CA LEU A 117 -2.98 24.41 -14.50
C LEU A 117 -4.36 23.74 -14.40
N ASN A 118 -4.47 22.52 -14.93
CA ASN A 118 -5.67 21.70 -14.80
C ASN A 118 -5.72 20.99 -13.44
N MET A 119 -6.62 21.43 -12.57
CA MET A 119 -6.79 20.89 -11.22
C MET A 119 -7.50 19.54 -11.20
N ILE A 120 -8.31 19.19 -12.21
CA ILE A 120 -8.89 17.85 -12.33
C ILE A 120 -7.76 16.84 -12.50
N GLN A 121 -6.82 17.13 -13.42
CA GLN A 121 -5.68 16.26 -13.65
C GLN A 121 -4.80 16.12 -12.39
N VAL A 122 -4.62 17.20 -11.63
CA VAL A 122 -3.91 17.15 -10.35
C VAL A 122 -4.62 16.24 -9.35
N GLN A 123 -5.94 16.37 -9.20
CA GLN A 123 -6.74 15.54 -8.30
C GLN A 123 -6.70 14.06 -8.69
N GLU A 124 -6.90 13.75 -9.97
CA GLU A 124 -6.84 12.37 -10.49
C GLU A 124 -5.46 11.75 -10.30
N THR A 125 -4.40 12.47 -10.66
CA THR A 125 -3.02 11.98 -10.57
C THR A 125 -2.60 11.74 -9.13
N PHE A 126 -3.03 12.60 -8.21
CA PHE A 126 -2.71 12.48 -6.78
C PHE A 126 -3.71 11.60 -6.02
N GLY A 127 -4.79 11.16 -6.68
CA GLY A 127 -5.85 10.39 -6.07
C GLY A 127 -6.61 11.13 -4.99
N LEU A 128 -6.80 12.44 -5.14
CA LEU A 128 -7.44 13.33 -4.16
C LEU A 128 -8.93 13.51 -4.45
N GLU A 129 -9.77 13.29 -3.45
CA GLU A 129 -11.20 13.62 -3.56
C GLU A 129 -11.40 15.13 -3.63
N THR A 130 -10.67 15.86 -2.77
CA THR A 130 -10.65 17.32 -2.75
C THR A 130 -9.22 17.82 -2.62
N CYS A 131 -8.98 19.03 -3.12
CA CYS A 131 -7.66 19.66 -3.05
C CYS A 131 -7.78 21.03 -2.40
N SER A 132 -6.82 21.37 -1.53
CA SER A 132 -6.65 22.73 -0.99
C SER A 132 -5.26 23.25 -1.30
N ILE A 133 -5.17 24.54 -1.60
CA ILE A 133 -3.91 25.21 -1.94
C ILE A 133 -3.31 25.83 -0.68
N ILE A 134 -2.04 25.52 -0.44
CA ILE A 134 -1.24 26.06 0.65
C ILE A 134 -0.42 27.24 0.11
N SER A 135 -0.57 28.41 0.73
CA SER A 135 0.29 29.58 0.43
C SER A 135 1.76 29.28 0.72
N PRO A 136 2.68 30.10 0.18
CA PRO A 136 4.07 30.11 0.62
C PRO A 136 4.23 30.31 2.13
N SER A 137 3.32 31.09 2.76
CA SER A 137 3.26 31.28 4.22
C SER A 137 2.75 30.07 5.01
N GLY A 138 2.27 29.04 4.29
CA GLY A 138 1.76 27.78 4.84
C GLY A 138 0.33 27.81 5.39
N LYS A 139 -0.41 28.89 5.14
CA LYS A 139 -1.87 28.97 5.35
C LYS A 139 -2.60 28.39 4.14
N ILE A 140 -3.76 27.78 4.35
CA ILE A 140 -4.67 27.40 3.25
C ILE A 140 -5.29 28.67 2.68
N VAL A 141 -5.15 28.89 1.37
CA VAL A 141 -5.66 30.10 0.68
C VAL A 141 -6.94 29.79 -0.10
N CYS A 142 -6.98 28.60 -0.71
CA CYS A 142 -8.16 28.09 -1.40
C CYS A 142 -8.49 26.75 -0.78
N LYS A 143 -9.61 26.71 -0.05
CA LYS A 143 -10.15 25.48 0.52
C LYS A 143 -11.09 24.84 -0.50
N ASP A 144 -11.03 23.52 -0.61
CA ASP A 144 -11.94 22.72 -1.44
C ASP A 144 -12.04 23.27 -2.87
N VAL A 145 -10.91 23.21 -3.58
CA VAL A 145 -10.78 23.68 -4.96
C VAL A 145 -11.83 23.01 -5.85
N ASN A 146 -12.88 23.77 -6.15
CA ASN A 146 -14.01 23.37 -6.99
C ASN A 146 -13.87 23.86 -8.44
N PHE A 147 -12.83 24.63 -8.74
CA PHE A 147 -12.55 25.11 -10.09
C PHE A 147 -11.65 24.11 -10.83
N GLN A 148 -11.94 23.92 -12.11
CA GLN A 148 -11.22 22.97 -12.97
C GLN A 148 -9.82 23.46 -13.37
N LEU A 149 -9.62 24.77 -13.41
CA LEU A 149 -8.39 25.40 -13.88
C LEU A 149 -7.94 26.48 -12.90
N ILE A 150 -6.62 26.57 -12.67
CA ILE A 150 -5.98 27.76 -12.09
C ILE A 150 -5.36 28.54 -13.23
N PHE A 151 -5.82 29.77 -13.40
CA PHE A 151 -5.27 30.64 -14.43
C PHE A 151 -3.84 31.07 -14.13
N TYR A 152 -3.03 31.24 -15.18
CA TYR A 152 -1.63 31.65 -15.08
C TYR A 152 -1.36 32.83 -14.12
N HIS A 153 -2.16 33.88 -14.22
CA HIS A 153 -2.00 35.07 -13.38
C HIS A 153 -2.28 34.80 -11.89
N ALA A 154 -3.18 33.85 -11.58
CA ALA A 154 -3.44 33.43 -10.21
C ALA A 154 -2.30 32.56 -9.68
N MET A 155 -1.71 31.70 -10.53
CA MET A 155 -0.58 30.86 -10.14
C MET A 155 0.62 31.68 -9.65
N LEU A 156 0.92 32.82 -10.27
CA LEU A 156 2.02 33.70 -9.85
C LEU A 156 1.94 34.12 -8.37
N ASN A 157 0.72 34.22 -7.81
CA ASN A 157 0.50 34.58 -6.41
C ASN A 157 0.44 33.36 -5.47
N LEU A 158 0.22 32.17 -6.02
CA LEU A 158 0.04 30.93 -5.25
C LEU A 158 1.33 30.10 -5.16
N CYS A 159 2.23 30.27 -6.13
CA CYS A 159 3.53 29.60 -6.14
C CYS A 159 4.46 30.11 -5.03
N ASP A 160 5.34 29.22 -4.57
CA ASP A 160 6.48 29.62 -3.75
C ASP A 160 7.61 30.26 -4.57
N SER A 161 8.70 30.64 -3.90
CA SER A 161 9.88 31.25 -4.53
C SER A 161 10.53 30.36 -5.60
N ASN A 162 10.22 29.07 -5.60
CA ASN A 162 10.74 28.09 -6.54
C ASN A 162 9.74 27.83 -7.69
N GLY A 163 8.64 28.58 -7.76
CA GLY A 163 7.61 28.40 -8.79
C GLY A 163 6.74 27.15 -8.58
N CYS A 164 6.75 26.57 -7.38
CA CYS A 164 6.02 25.33 -7.08
C CYS A 164 4.69 25.64 -6.41
N LEU A 165 3.63 24.92 -6.80
CA LEU A 165 2.33 24.96 -6.12
C LEU A 165 2.33 23.95 -4.97
N ARG A 166 1.85 24.34 -3.79
CA ARG A 166 1.75 23.45 -2.63
C ARG A 166 0.29 23.10 -2.38
N VAL A 167 0.00 21.82 -2.24
CA VAL A 167 -1.37 21.32 -2.06
C VAL A 167 -1.48 20.33 -0.90
N THR A 168 -2.69 20.20 -0.37
CA THR A 168 -3.07 19.24 0.67
C THR A 168 -4.50 18.76 0.45
N GLU A 169 -4.83 17.60 1.00
CA GLU A 169 -6.21 17.13 1.11
C GLU A 169 -6.75 17.52 2.50
N PRO A 170 -7.70 18.48 2.61
CA PRO A 170 -8.16 18.98 3.92
C PRO A 170 -9.16 18.04 4.59
N TYR A 171 -10.06 17.44 3.80
CA TYR A 171 -11.14 16.58 4.26
C TYR A 171 -11.43 15.52 3.20
N VAL A 172 -11.59 14.29 3.66
CA VAL A 172 -11.99 13.14 2.85
C VAL A 172 -13.31 12.64 3.40
N SER A 173 -14.31 12.51 2.54
CA SER A 173 -15.61 11.97 2.90
C SER A 173 -15.48 10.57 3.46
N ASP A 174 -16.46 10.16 4.28
CA ASP A 174 -16.44 8.84 4.89
C ASP A 174 -16.56 7.73 3.83
N SER A 175 -17.22 7.99 2.68
CA SER A 175 -17.28 7.02 1.57
C SER A 175 -15.91 6.81 0.95
N VAL A 176 -15.19 7.88 0.57
CA VAL A 176 -13.86 7.77 -0.04
C VAL A 176 -12.85 7.20 0.95
N ARG A 177 -12.92 7.61 2.22
CA ARG A 177 -12.08 7.03 3.28
C ARG A 177 -12.30 5.53 3.41
N MET A 178 -13.56 5.10 3.42
CA MET A 178 -13.91 3.68 3.47
C MET A 178 -13.40 2.93 2.23
N GLN A 179 -13.57 3.48 1.03
CA GLN A 179 -13.09 2.86 -0.21
C GLN A 179 -11.57 2.72 -0.25
N ARG A 180 -10.83 3.76 0.17
CA ARG A 180 -9.37 3.70 0.29
C ARG A 180 -8.95 2.62 1.30
N ASN A 181 -9.63 2.52 2.44
CA ASN A 181 -9.37 1.45 3.42
C ASN A 181 -9.61 0.05 2.84
N VAL A 182 -10.69 -0.13 2.07
CA VAL A 182 -10.98 -1.40 1.39
C VAL A 182 -9.89 -1.71 0.36
N ARG A 183 -9.43 -0.73 -0.42
CA ARG A 183 -8.32 -0.90 -1.36
C ARG A 183 -7.03 -1.33 -0.66
N TRP A 184 -6.65 -0.66 0.42
CA TRP A 184 -5.52 -1.04 1.25
C TRP A 184 -5.62 -2.49 1.74
N ALA A 185 -6.81 -2.88 2.20
CA ALA A 185 -7.08 -4.25 2.60
C ALA A 185 -6.92 -5.23 1.43
N MET A 186 -7.44 -4.92 0.24
CA MET A 186 -7.27 -5.75 -0.97
C MET A 186 -5.81 -5.88 -1.39
N LEU A 187 -5.03 -4.80 -1.38
CA LEU A 187 -3.60 -4.82 -1.72
C LEU A 187 -2.78 -5.66 -0.73
N SER A 188 -3.21 -5.74 0.53
CA SER A 188 -2.56 -6.58 1.56
C SER A 188 -2.90 -8.07 1.44
N LEU A 189 -3.98 -8.41 0.73
CA LEU A 189 -4.58 -9.74 0.70
C LEU A 189 -3.66 -10.81 0.04
N PRO A 190 -3.04 -10.57 -1.13
CA PRO A 190 -2.14 -11.54 -1.74
C PRO A 190 -0.95 -11.87 -0.85
N ARG A 191 -0.39 -10.86 -0.17
CA ARG A 191 0.73 -11.06 0.76
C ARG A 191 0.32 -11.95 1.93
N SER A 192 -0.85 -11.70 2.51
CA SER A 192 -1.39 -12.53 3.59
C SER A 192 -1.68 -13.96 3.15
N ILE A 193 -2.22 -14.17 1.93
CA ILE A 193 -2.44 -15.51 1.37
C ILE A 193 -1.11 -16.22 1.14
N ILE A 194 -0.12 -15.57 0.52
CA ILE A 194 1.19 -16.18 0.27
C ILE A 194 1.83 -16.60 1.60
N LEU A 195 1.81 -15.73 2.62
CA LEU A 195 2.34 -16.06 3.94
C LEU A 195 1.59 -17.25 4.58
N LEU A 196 0.27 -17.32 4.43
CA LEU A 196 -0.53 -18.44 4.90
C LEU A 196 -0.17 -19.74 4.17
N VAL A 197 -0.05 -19.71 2.84
CA VAL A 197 0.35 -20.88 2.03
C VAL A 197 1.76 -21.33 2.43
N CYS A 198 2.72 -20.42 2.54
CA CYS A 198 4.08 -20.74 3.00
C CYS A 198 4.07 -21.37 4.40
N ALA A 199 3.23 -20.86 5.32
CA ALA A 199 3.12 -21.42 6.66
C ALA A 199 2.53 -22.85 6.65
N VAL A 200 1.47 -23.09 5.87
CA VAL A 200 0.84 -24.41 5.71
C VAL A 200 1.80 -25.39 5.05
N CYS A 201 2.48 -25.01 3.98
CA CYS A 201 3.51 -25.83 3.34
C CYS A 201 4.66 -26.18 4.30
N GLY A 202 5.07 -25.24 5.14
CA GLY A 202 6.06 -25.48 6.18
C GLY A 202 5.61 -26.53 7.21
N ILE A 203 4.36 -26.47 7.66
CA ILE A 203 3.79 -27.49 8.57
C ILE A 203 3.73 -28.86 7.89
N LEU A 204 3.26 -28.91 6.64
CA LEU A 204 3.18 -30.18 5.89
C LEU A 204 4.57 -30.80 5.68
N TYR A 205 5.57 -29.98 5.38
CA TYR A 205 6.97 -30.43 5.29
C TYR A 205 7.46 -30.99 6.64
N ASP A 206 7.24 -30.28 7.75
CA ASP A 206 7.65 -30.72 9.08
C ASP A 206 6.93 -32.00 9.53
N LEU A 207 5.68 -32.23 9.10
CA LEU A 207 4.91 -33.44 9.41
C LEU A 207 5.31 -34.64 8.53
N THR A 208 5.71 -34.40 7.29
CA THR A 208 6.06 -35.46 6.32
C THR A 208 7.51 -35.90 6.44
N LEU A 209 8.43 -35.00 6.81
CA LEU A 209 9.85 -35.31 6.96
C LEU A 209 10.13 -36.45 7.97
N PRO A 210 9.52 -36.50 9.17
CA PRO A 210 9.72 -37.59 10.12
C PRO A 210 9.16 -38.91 9.61
N ILE A 211 8.05 -38.88 8.87
CA ILE A 211 7.43 -40.07 8.26
C ILE A 211 8.34 -40.64 7.17
N ILE A 212 8.92 -39.78 6.32
CA ILE A 212 9.88 -40.17 5.29
C ILE A 212 11.16 -40.74 5.91
N VAL A 213 11.71 -40.09 6.95
CA VAL A 213 12.90 -40.59 7.66
C VAL A 213 12.62 -41.92 8.37
N MET A 214 11.43 -42.07 8.97
CA MET A 214 11.02 -43.32 9.61
C MET A 214 10.84 -44.45 8.58
N SER A 215 10.23 -44.16 7.42
CA SER A 215 10.07 -45.16 6.36
C SER A 215 11.40 -45.54 5.69
N ASP A 216 12.34 -44.60 5.53
CA ASP A 216 13.70 -44.89 5.04
C ASP A 216 14.52 -45.70 6.04
N ASN A 217 14.35 -45.46 7.35
CA ASN A 217 14.97 -46.27 8.40
C ASN A 217 14.37 -47.69 8.47
N ILE A 218 13.05 -47.84 8.30
CA ILE A 218 12.40 -49.15 8.23
C ILE A 218 12.86 -49.91 6.96
N LEU A 219 12.98 -49.24 5.81
CA LEU A 219 13.52 -49.86 4.59
C LEU A 219 14.97 -50.33 4.76
N LYS A 220 15.78 -49.58 5.50
CA LYS A 220 17.17 -49.97 5.83
C LYS A 220 17.24 -51.14 6.81
N GLU A 221 16.30 -51.25 7.75
CA GLU A 221 16.20 -52.39 8.68
C GLU A 221 15.67 -53.67 8.01
N ILE A 222 14.85 -53.55 6.95
CA ILE A 222 14.33 -54.72 6.22
C ILE A 222 15.41 -55.42 5.37
N GLY A 223 16.58 -54.80 5.16
CA GLY A 223 17.69 -55.40 4.42
C GLY A 223 17.37 -55.65 2.93
N PRO A 224 18.38 -55.94 2.08
CA PRO A 224 18.13 -56.28 0.69
C PRO A 224 17.30 -57.57 0.59
N LEU A 225 16.27 -57.54 -0.25
CA LEU A 225 15.36 -58.66 -0.58
C LEU A 225 16.06 -59.82 -1.34
N ASP A 226 17.36 -60.03 -1.13
CA ASP A 226 18.19 -61.02 -1.82
C ASP A 226 18.40 -62.33 -1.03
N GLU A 227 17.88 -62.44 0.19
CA GLU A 227 17.87 -63.70 0.96
C GLU A 227 16.49 -64.37 0.95
N MET A 228 15.88 -64.56 -0.23
CA MET A 228 14.87 -65.62 -0.38
C MET A 228 15.59 -66.96 -0.56
N PRO A 229 15.40 -67.96 0.33
CA PRO A 229 16.00 -69.27 0.13
C PRO A 229 15.43 -69.90 -1.14
N LYS A 230 16.32 -70.18 -2.11
CA LYS A 230 16.03 -71.05 -3.25
C LYS A 230 15.90 -72.49 -2.77
N SER A 231 14.82 -72.82 -2.10
CA SER A 231 14.39 -74.20 -1.90
C SER A 231 12.91 -74.24 -1.55
N ILE A 232 12.07 -74.38 -2.57
CA ILE A 232 11.04 -75.42 -2.71
C ILE A 232 10.73 -75.46 -4.22
N VAL A 233 11.38 -76.41 -4.91
CA VAL A 233 10.78 -77.17 -6.02
C VAL A 233 10.23 -78.44 -5.38
#